data_AF-A0A5J5C814-F1
#
_entry.id   AF-A0A5J5C814-F1
#
_cell.length_a   1.000
_cell.length_b   1.000
_cell.length_c   1.000
_cell.angle_alpha   90.00
_cell.angle_beta   90.00
_cell.angle_gamma   90.00
#
_symmetry.space_group_name_H-M   'P 1'
#
loop_
_entity.id
_entity.type
_entity.pdbx_description
1 polymer ?
#
loop_
_entity_poly.entity_id
_entity_poly.type
_entity_poly.pdbx_seq_one_letter_code
_entity_poly.pdbx_strand_id
1 'polypeptide(L)'
;MPDMFKEAVISEEDVMCGTTASECQEESRSITDEAAERIIKYLINHKKIPADLPDSLVTSSRDAKALNGFPKHLIPSETECTECGQHAGLGDPQLVSSTANILTMTGVVKGISTYRKTCPNCSMVYRYQNWEDGIHNFNDHLLLSIHLCLVLRNALQTHTAVSRIIEMIEYTEGETFPNKDRILQAYLSFEGLSDHDYQYACISCGYHPAVVVMDLHKKGVFSMPVSEIPNPPQHYNGEVNARSFWEAVTMEVIIRGLYPPGCRNPFVVKPTYHNWSPWIGPQTRRSDILINTESEKVHLPDSNSDAEQILTEERLADEVLNLKLPEIRKLCSQCGIDNRGSKMDLVLRLRDKMASRVTYNKVFDKVWGAS
;
A
#
# COMPACT_ATOMS: atom_id res chain seq x y z
N MET A 1 -7.21 7.34 8.51
CA MET A 1 -6.60 7.87 7.27
C MET A 1 -5.31 7.07 7.08
N PRO A 2 -5.16 6.17 6.11
CA PRO A 2 -3.88 5.54 5.85
C PRO A 2 -3.00 6.53 5.06
N ASP A 3 -1.94 7.02 5.70
CA ASP A 3 -0.88 7.89 5.15
C ASP A 3 0.00 7.14 4.12
N MET A 4 -0.59 6.59 3.07
CA MET A 4 0.14 5.74 2.11
C MET A 4 1.16 6.48 1.22
N PHE A 5 1.13 7.82 1.18
CA PHE A 5 1.89 8.62 0.19
C PHE A 5 2.60 9.86 0.75
N LYS A 6 2.74 10.03 2.07
CA LYS A 6 3.63 11.09 2.58
C LYS A 6 5.07 10.60 2.59
N GLU A 7 5.98 11.41 2.04
CA GLU A 7 7.39 11.32 2.42
C GLU A 7 7.47 11.42 3.95
N ALA A 8 8.07 10.41 4.57
CA ALA A 8 8.22 10.36 6.01
C ALA A 8 9.05 11.57 6.49
N VAL A 9 8.40 12.49 7.19
CA VAL A 9 9.11 13.51 7.96
C VAL A 9 9.59 12.83 9.23
N ILE A 10 10.91 12.64 9.31
CA ILE A 10 11.60 12.09 10.47
C ILE A 10 11.27 12.96 11.69
N SER A 11 10.67 12.37 12.72
CA SER A 11 10.58 12.99 14.05
C SER A 11 11.75 12.50 14.90
N GLU A 12 12.43 13.40 15.61
CA GLU A 12 13.57 13.11 16.50
C GLU A 12 13.26 12.12 17.65
N GLU A 13 12.01 11.69 17.81
CA GLU A 13 11.61 10.64 18.75
C GLU A 13 11.91 9.21 18.27
N ASP A 14 12.28 9.01 17.00
CA ASP A 14 12.66 7.70 16.43
C ASP A 14 13.98 7.11 17.00
N VAL A 15 14.68 7.86 17.86
CA VAL A 15 15.96 7.45 18.47
C VAL A 15 15.78 6.79 19.85
N MET A 16 14.58 6.84 20.45
CA MET A 16 14.37 6.38 21.83
C MET A 16 13.58 5.08 21.92
N CYS A 17 14.04 4.05 21.21
CA CYS A 17 13.67 2.67 21.54
C CYS A 17 14.91 1.78 21.49
N GLY A 18 15.72 1.84 22.56
CA GLY A 18 16.52 0.73 23.11
C GLY A 18 17.46 -0.09 22.22
N THR A 19 17.61 0.26 20.94
CA THR A 19 18.45 -0.46 19.99
C THR A 19 19.76 0.30 19.97
N THR A 20 20.76 -0.25 20.65
CA THR A 20 22.09 0.36 20.62
C THR A 20 22.57 0.43 19.18
N ALA A 21 23.16 1.55 18.77
CA ALA A 21 23.71 1.76 17.43
C ALA A 21 24.75 0.68 17.00
N SER A 22 25.18 -0.16 17.94
CA SER A 22 26.08 -1.29 17.76
C SER A 22 25.42 -2.52 17.14
N GLU A 23 24.10 -2.74 17.31
CA GLU A 23 23.40 -3.89 16.69
C GLU A 23 23.02 -3.64 15.22
N CYS A 24 23.00 -2.36 14.80
CA CYS A 24 22.76 -1.97 13.41
C CYS A 24 23.97 -2.18 12.48
N GLN A 25 25.14 -2.59 13.00
CA GLN A 25 26.38 -2.65 12.22
C GLN A 25 26.78 -4.06 11.75
N GLU A 26 26.11 -5.14 12.16
CA GLU A 26 26.52 -6.51 11.77
C GLU A 26 25.63 -7.21 10.73
N GLU A 27 24.46 -6.68 10.35
CA GLU A 27 23.57 -7.33 9.35
C GLU A 27 23.44 -6.61 7.99
N SER A 28 24.20 -5.53 7.77
CA SER A 28 24.18 -4.78 6.52
C SER A 28 25.00 -5.42 5.39
N ARG A 29 24.71 -6.67 5.02
CA ARG A 29 24.83 -7.00 3.58
C ARG A 29 23.60 -6.38 2.91
N SER A 30 23.73 -5.13 2.48
CA SER A 30 22.72 -4.44 1.68
C SER A 30 22.25 -5.36 0.56
N ILE A 31 20.98 -5.80 0.64
CA ILE A 31 20.35 -6.51 -0.46
C ILE A 31 20.41 -5.60 -1.69
N THR A 32 20.91 -6.11 -2.81
CA THR A 32 20.92 -5.32 -4.05
C THR A 32 19.52 -5.27 -4.62
N ASP A 33 19.21 -4.25 -5.42
CA ASP A 33 17.89 -4.09 -6.03
C ASP A 33 17.54 -5.30 -6.91
N GLU A 34 18.52 -5.88 -7.61
CA GLU A 34 18.33 -7.10 -8.42
C GLU A 34 18.03 -8.32 -7.54
N ALA A 35 18.72 -8.46 -6.41
CA ALA A 35 18.45 -9.56 -5.48
C ALA A 35 17.05 -9.42 -4.87
N ALA A 36 16.66 -8.20 -4.50
CA ALA A 36 15.35 -7.89 -3.97
C ALA A 36 14.23 -8.17 -4.98
N GLU A 37 14.42 -7.76 -6.24
CA GLU A 37 13.48 -8.04 -7.32
C GLU A 37 13.26 -9.55 -7.51
N ARG A 38 14.35 -10.33 -7.50
CA ARG A 38 14.29 -11.80 -7.63
C ARG A 38 13.53 -12.43 -6.47
N ILE A 39 13.77 -12.00 -5.23
CA ILE A 39 13.01 -12.49 -4.07
C ILE A 39 11.51 -12.20 -4.25
N ILE A 40 11.13 -10.97 -4.61
CA ILE A 40 9.71 -10.62 -4.76
C ILE A 40 9.04 -11.42 -5.87
N LYS A 41 9.68 -11.52 -7.03
CA LYS A 41 9.15 -12.33 -8.14
C LYS A 41 8.94 -13.78 -7.72
N TYR A 42 9.87 -14.34 -6.94
CA TYR A 42 9.70 -15.66 -6.37
C TYR A 42 8.47 -15.72 -5.44
N LEU A 43 8.33 -14.78 -4.49
CA LEU A 43 7.19 -14.74 -3.56
C LEU A 43 5.85 -14.62 -4.28
N ILE A 44 5.74 -13.73 -5.27
CA ILE A 44 4.51 -13.52 -6.05
C ILE A 44 4.15 -14.77 -6.86
N ASN A 45 5.13 -15.50 -7.39
CA ASN A 45 4.86 -16.64 -8.27
C ASN A 45 4.67 -17.97 -7.52
N HIS A 46 5.22 -18.11 -6.31
CA HIS A 46 5.29 -19.41 -5.60
C HIS A 46 4.74 -19.38 -4.18
N LYS A 47 4.54 -18.20 -3.58
CA LYS A 47 4.10 -18.04 -2.18
C LYS A 47 2.79 -17.29 -2.03
N LYS A 48 1.98 -17.25 -3.10
CA LYS A 48 0.61 -16.71 -3.03
C LYS A 48 -0.22 -17.46 -2.01
N ILE A 49 -1.00 -16.68 -1.28
CA ILE A 49 -1.95 -17.12 -0.27
C ILE A 49 -3.31 -17.22 -0.96
N PRO A 50 -3.96 -18.39 -1.00
CA PRO A 50 -5.25 -18.56 -1.64
C PRO A 50 -6.32 -17.62 -1.08
N ALA A 51 -7.27 -17.21 -1.92
CA ALA A 51 -8.41 -16.38 -1.50
C ALA A 51 -9.25 -17.07 -0.42
N ASP A 52 -9.51 -18.38 -0.62
CA ASP A 52 -10.21 -19.24 0.33
C ASP A 52 -9.20 -20.05 1.14
N LEU A 53 -9.12 -19.75 2.43
CA LEU A 53 -8.27 -20.47 3.36
C LEU A 53 -9.05 -21.58 4.08
N PRO A 54 -8.46 -22.76 4.32
CA PRO A 54 -9.14 -23.81 5.08
C PRO A 54 -9.52 -23.37 6.50
N ASP A 55 -10.75 -23.66 6.94
CA ASP A 55 -11.24 -23.32 8.28
C ASP A 55 -10.33 -23.88 9.40
N SER A 56 -9.74 -25.06 9.16
CA SER A 56 -8.80 -25.68 10.09
C SER A 56 -7.54 -24.84 10.29
N LEU A 57 -7.05 -24.18 9.23
CA LEU A 57 -5.87 -23.31 9.27
C LEU A 57 -6.19 -21.98 9.95
N VAL A 58 -7.37 -21.40 9.68
CA VAL A 58 -7.81 -20.17 10.35
C VAL A 58 -7.97 -20.41 11.86
N THR A 59 -8.57 -21.55 12.22
CA THR A 59 -8.75 -21.96 13.62
C THR A 59 -7.41 -22.24 14.30
N SER A 60 -6.49 -22.97 13.66
CA SER A 60 -5.17 -23.24 14.23
C SER A 60 -4.36 -21.96 14.40
N SER A 61 -4.39 -21.05 13.43
CA SER A 61 -3.72 -19.73 13.50
C SER A 61 -4.26 -18.87 14.64
N ARG A 62 -5.58 -18.90 14.90
CA ARG A 62 -6.21 -18.19 16.03
C ARG A 62 -5.75 -18.72 17.38
N ASP A 63 -5.77 -20.04 17.54
CA ASP A 63 -5.58 -20.69 18.83
C ASP A 63 -4.10 -21.00 19.13
N ALA A 64 -3.21 -20.82 18.13
CA ALA A 64 -1.80 -21.18 18.20
C ALA A 64 -1.01 -20.50 19.34
N LYS A 65 -1.31 -19.25 19.73
CA LYS A 65 -0.65 -18.63 20.91
C LYS A 65 -1.02 -19.39 22.19
N ALA A 66 -2.30 -19.68 22.40
CA ALA A 66 -2.79 -20.37 23.60
C ALA A 66 -2.30 -21.82 23.67
N LEU A 67 -2.17 -22.48 22.52
CA LEU A 67 -1.78 -23.89 22.41
C LEU A 67 -0.27 -24.11 22.18
N ASN A 68 0.54 -23.04 22.16
CA ASN A 68 1.95 -23.11 21.72
C ASN A 68 2.12 -23.80 20.34
N GLY A 69 1.17 -23.56 19.43
CA GLY A 69 1.09 -24.23 18.13
C GLY A 69 1.99 -23.64 17.04
N PHE A 70 2.58 -22.45 17.23
CA PHE A 70 3.48 -21.88 16.24
C PHE A 70 4.87 -22.53 16.28
N PRO A 71 5.48 -22.85 15.11
CA PRO A 71 6.85 -23.35 15.07
C PRO A 71 7.83 -22.30 15.63
N LYS A 72 8.81 -22.76 16.41
CA LYS A 72 9.86 -21.89 16.98
C LYS A 72 10.99 -21.57 16.00
N HIS A 73 11.19 -22.44 15.00
CA HIS A 73 12.22 -22.28 13.97
C HIS A 73 11.55 -22.27 12.60
N LEU A 74 11.47 -21.09 12.01
CA LEU A 74 10.81 -20.82 10.74
C LEU A 74 11.83 -20.94 9.61
N ILE A 75 11.93 -22.14 9.03
CA ILE A 75 12.91 -22.49 8.00
C ILE A 75 12.21 -22.60 6.64
N PRO A 76 12.73 -21.98 5.56
CA PRO A 76 12.15 -22.11 4.23
C PRO A 76 12.05 -23.59 3.81
N SER A 77 10.91 -23.99 3.26
CA SER A 77 10.63 -25.39 2.88
C SER A 77 11.36 -25.82 1.60
N GLU A 78 11.87 -24.87 0.84
CA GLU A 78 12.56 -25.10 -0.43
C GLU A 78 13.82 -25.93 -0.24
N THR A 79 14.01 -26.90 -1.14
CA THR A 79 15.20 -27.74 -1.20
C THR A 79 16.02 -27.50 -2.47
N GLU A 80 15.39 -27.02 -3.53
CA GLU A 80 15.99 -26.76 -4.84
C GLU A 80 15.79 -25.31 -5.29
N CYS A 81 16.72 -24.82 -6.10
CA CYS A 81 16.67 -23.49 -6.66
C CYS A 81 15.77 -23.41 -7.90
N THR A 82 14.78 -22.53 -7.89
CA THR A 82 13.86 -22.30 -9.02
C THR A 82 14.53 -21.63 -10.24
N GLU A 83 15.70 -21.01 -10.05
CA GLU A 83 16.38 -20.23 -11.11
C GLU A 83 17.45 -21.04 -11.85
N CYS A 84 18.03 -22.06 -11.22
CA CYS A 84 19.14 -22.84 -11.79
C CYS A 84 18.71 -24.10 -12.55
N GLY A 85 17.40 -24.35 -12.66
CA GLY A 85 16.85 -25.60 -13.20
C GLY A 85 16.83 -26.74 -12.17
N GLN A 86 16.29 -27.89 -12.56
CA GLN A 86 16.10 -29.05 -11.68
C GLN A 86 17.44 -29.54 -11.09
N HIS A 87 17.45 -29.95 -9.82
CA HIS A 87 18.57 -30.54 -9.06
C HIS A 87 19.63 -29.57 -8.48
N ALA A 88 19.47 -28.26 -8.60
CA ALA A 88 20.36 -27.32 -7.91
C ALA A 88 19.96 -27.17 -6.43
N GLY A 89 20.56 -27.99 -5.56
CA GLY A 89 20.31 -27.96 -4.11
C GLY A 89 20.62 -26.59 -3.47
N LEU A 90 19.80 -26.19 -2.51
CA LEU A 90 20.03 -25.00 -1.70
C LEU A 90 21.06 -25.26 -0.60
N GLY A 91 21.78 -24.21 -0.19
CA GLY A 91 22.68 -24.28 0.96
C GLY A 91 21.92 -24.44 2.28
N ASP A 92 22.68 -24.70 3.35
CA ASP A 92 22.13 -24.88 4.69
C ASP A 92 21.34 -23.64 5.17
N PRO A 93 20.31 -23.83 6.00
CA PRO A 93 19.57 -22.74 6.61
C PRO A 93 20.49 -21.79 7.38
N GLN A 94 20.41 -20.50 7.07
CA GLN A 94 21.12 -19.42 7.74
C GLN A 94 20.15 -18.68 8.63
N LEU A 95 20.50 -18.52 9.92
CA LEU A 95 19.73 -17.72 10.86
C LEU A 95 19.69 -16.26 10.39
N VAL A 96 18.49 -15.68 10.37
CA VAL A 96 18.25 -14.26 10.06
C VAL A 96 17.90 -13.50 11.33
N SER A 97 16.98 -14.03 12.14
CA SER A 97 16.64 -13.44 13.43
C SER A 97 16.37 -14.53 14.44
N SER A 98 16.76 -14.31 15.70
CA SER A 98 16.40 -15.18 16.85
C SER A 98 15.37 -14.53 17.79
N THR A 99 14.99 -13.29 17.48
CA THR A 99 14.15 -12.42 18.32
C THR A 99 12.88 -11.99 17.58
N ALA A 100 12.50 -12.72 16.53
CA ALA A 100 11.31 -12.41 15.76
C ALA A 100 10.05 -12.57 16.61
N ASN A 101 9.04 -11.77 16.28
CA ASN A 101 7.77 -11.69 16.98
C ASN A 101 6.62 -12.01 16.04
N ILE A 102 5.70 -12.88 16.47
CA ILE A 102 4.43 -13.12 15.78
C ILE A 102 3.33 -12.34 16.51
N LEU A 103 2.66 -11.43 15.80
CA LEU A 103 1.51 -10.72 16.31
C LEU A 103 0.22 -11.51 16.08
N THR A 104 -0.60 -11.58 17.12
CA THR A 104 -1.86 -12.32 17.14
C THR A 104 -2.98 -11.46 17.70
N MET A 105 -4.22 -11.95 17.62
CA MET A 105 -5.36 -11.29 18.27
C MET A 105 -5.31 -11.34 19.79
N THR A 106 -4.47 -12.19 20.38
CA THR A 106 -4.31 -12.40 21.82
C THR A 106 -2.93 -11.97 22.31
N GLY A 107 -2.27 -11.07 21.58
CA GLY A 107 -0.96 -10.50 21.93
C GLY A 107 0.19 -11.01 21.08
N VAL A 108 1.41 -10.96 21.62
CA VAL A 108 2.68 -11.20 20.93
C VAL A 108 3.29 -12.54 21.34
N VAL A 109 3.74 -13.32 20.35
CA VAL A 109 4.54 -14.53 20.57
C VAL A 109 6.00 -14.20 20.33
N LYS A 110 6.84 -14.44 21.35
CA LYS A 110 8.29 -14.16 21.34
C LYS A 110 9.12 -15.44 21.22
N GLY A 111 10.41 -15.26 20.98
CA GLY A 111 11.40 -16.35 20.90
C GLY A 111 11.22 -17.19 19.64
N ILE A 112 10.94 -16.51 18.53
CA ILE A 112 10.83 -17.13 17.21
C ILE A 112 12.11 -16.85 16.45
N SER A 113 12.67 -17.91 15.85
CA SER A 113 13.83 -17.81 14.97
C SER A 113 13.41 -17.93 13.52
N THR A 114 13.86 -17.01 12.67
CA THR A 114 13.64 -17.02 11.22
C THR A 114 14.92 -17.35 10.48
N TYR A 115 14.80 -18.06 9.38
CA TYR A 115 15.93 -18.51 8.58
C TYR A 115 15.71 -18.19 7.10
N ARG A 116 16.82 -18.17 6.36
CA ARG A 116 16.84 -18.15 4.90
C ARG A 116 17.73 -19.26 4.35
N LYS A 117 17.52 -19.62 3.10
CA LYS A 117 18.42 -20.48 2.31
C LYS A 117 18.92 -19.70 1.12
N THR A 118 20.16 -19.98 0.70
CA THR A 118 20.75 -19.33 -0.48
C THR A 118 21.21 -20.38 -1.47
N CYS A 119 20.92 -20.17 -2.76
CA CYS A 119 21.47 -21.00 -3.81
C CYS A 119 22.97 -20.70 -3.98
N PRO A 120 23.86 -21.69 -3.86
CA PRO A 120 25.31 -21.47 -3.99
C PRO A 120 25.74 -21.13 -5.43
N ASN A 121 24.90 -21.40 -6.43
CA ASN A 121 25.25 -21.20 -7.84
C ASN A 121 24.87 -19.81 -8.37
N CYS A 122 23.66 -19.33 -8.07
CA CYS A 122 23.14 -18.04 -8.58
C CYS A 122 22.81 -17.01 -7.50
N SER A 123 23.14 -17.29 -6.24
CA SER A 123 22.88 -16.43 -5.08
C SER A 123 21.41 -16.07 -4.86
N MET A 124 20.46 -16.83 -5.43
CA MET A 124 19.04 -16.66 -5.15
C MET A 124 18.75 -16.93 -3.67
N VAL A 125 18.00 -16.04 -3.03
CA VAL A 125 17.67 -16.12 -1.61
C VAL A 125 16.21 -16.55 -1.43
N TYR A 126 16.01 -17.54 -0.56
CA TYR A 126 14.71 -18.05 -0.16
C TYR A 126 14.51 -17.72 1.32
N ARG A 127 13.59 -16.81 1.61
CA ARG A 127 13.19 -16.47 2.98
C ARG A 127 11.98 -17.30 3.39
N TYR A 128 11.77 -17.48 4.68
CA TYR A 128 10.61 -18.19 5.17
C TYR A 128 9.32 -17.44 4.81
N GLN A 129 8.42 -18.08 4.04
CA GLN A 129 7.11 -17.54 3.68
C GLN A 129 6.09 -18.68 3.52
N ASN A 130 5.95 -19.54 4.53
CA ASN A 130 5.02 -20.66 4.49
C ASN A 130 3.73 -20.29 5.23
N TRP A 131 2.71 -19.87 4.48
CA TRP A 131 1.42 -19.45 5.04
C TRP A 131 0.63 -20.60 5.66
N GLU A 132 0.92 -21.85 5.26
CA GLU A 132 0.31 -23.08 5.78
C GLU A 132 0.54 -23.26 7.29
N ASP A 133 1.61 -22.67 7.83
CA ASP A 133 1.90 -22.62 9.27
C ASP A 133 1.04 -21.58 10.02
N GLY A 134 0.08 -20.94 9.33
CA GLY A 134 -0.82 -19.94 9.90
C GLY A 134 -0.14 -18.60 10.19
N ILE A 135 0.98 -18.31 9.53
CA ILE A 135 1.81 -17.10 9.73
C ILE A 135 2.11 -16.42 8.38
N HIS A 136 2.03 -15.10 8.35
CA HIS A 136 2.59 -14.24 7.31
C HIS A 136 3.89 -13.58 7.80
N ASN A 137 4.98 -13.75 7.07
CA ASN A 137 6.26 -13.11 7.37
C ASN A 137 6.37 -11.78 6.63
N PHE A 138 6.54 -10.66 7.34
CA PHE A 138 6.76 -9.36 6.72
C PHE A 138 8.26 -9.13 6.46
N ASN A 139 9.09 -9.14 7.51
CA ASN A 139 10.50 -8.71 7.41
C ASN A 139 11.48 -9.56 8.25
N ASP A 140 11.16 -10.83 8.49
CA ASP A 140 11.94 -11.81 9.27
C ASP A 140 12.03 -11.50 10.77
N HIS A 141 11.52 -10.34 11.21
CA HIS A 141 11.47 -9.87 12.60
C HIS A 141 10.04 -9.64 13.08
N LEU A 142 9.18 -9.15 12.20
CA LEU A 142 7.76 -8.94 12.40
C LEU A 142 6.99 -9.93 11.52
N LEU A 143 6.20 -10.77 12.17
CA LEU A 143 5.29 -11.70 11.53
C LEU A 143 3.88 -11.47 12.06
N LEU A 144 2.88 -11.74 11.24
CA LEU A 144 1.47 -11.67 11.62
C LEU A 144 0.87 -13.07 11.55
N SER A 145 0.07 -13.45 12.54
CA SER A 145 -0.80 -14.62 12.36
C SER A 145 -1.79 -14.36 11.22
N ILE A 146 -2.06 -15.39 10.41
CA ILE A 146 -3.04 -15.32 9.33
C ILE A 146 -4.42 -14.91 9.88
N HIS A 147 -4.81 -15.42 11.06
CA HIS A 147 -6.04 -14.99 11.71
C HIS A 147 -6.09 -13.47 11.98
N LEU A 148 -5.00 -12.87 12.50
CA LEU A 148 -4.94 -11.41 12.67
C LEU A 148 -5.09 -10.69 11.34
N CYS A 149 -4.42 -11.14 10.28
CA CYS A 149 -4.57 -10.55 8.94
C CYS A 149 -6.03 -10.56 8.46
N LEU A 150 -6.74 -11.67 8.64
CA LEU A 150 -8.16 -11.77 8.27
C LEU A 150 -9.04 -10.82 9.10
N VAL A 151 -8.77 -10.67 10.40
CA VAL A 151 -9.48 -9.68 11.23
C VAL A 151 -9.23 -8.26 10.74
N LEU A 152 -7.98 -7.91 10.39
CA LEU A 152 -7.65 -6.59 9.84
C LEU A 152 -8.34 -6.33 8.49
N ARG A 153 -8.44 -7.34 7.62
CA ARG A 153 -9.20 -7.28 6.37
C ARG A 153 -10.68 -6.97 6.62
N ASN A 154 -11.31 -7.73 7.52
CA ASN A 154 -12.72 -7.53 7.87
C ASN A 154 -12.96 -6.18 8.55
N ALA A 155 -12.01 -5.71 9.37
CA ALA A 155 -12.06 -4.38 9.97
C ALA A 155 -12.06 -3.29 8.89
N LEU A 156 -11.17 -3.38 7.88
CA LEU A 156 -11.12 -2.41 6.80
C LEU A 156 -12.38 -2.43 5.92
N GLN A 157 -12.93 -3.62 5.64
CA GLN A 157 -14.21 -3.77 4.92
C GLN A 157 -15.40 -3.16 5.69
N THR A 158 -15.32 -3.10 7.02
CA THR A 158 -16.31 -2.47 7.90
C THR A 158 -15.92 -1.03 8.31
N HIS A 159 -14.99 -0.42 7.59
CA HIS A 159 -14.51 0.96 7.78
C HIS A 159 -13.81 1.24 9.13
N THR A 160 -13.25 0.21 9.75
CA THR A 160 -12.42 0.31 10.96
C THR A 160 -10.94 0.33 10.60
N ALA A 161 -10.21 1.34 11.11
CA ALA A 161 -8.78 1.47 10.86
C ALA A 161 -7.96 0.39 11.59
N VAL A 162 -6.89 -0.09 10.95
CA VAL A 162 -5.93 -1.07 11.53
C VAL A 162 -5.42 -0.60 12.90
N SER A 163 -5.02 0.68 13.01
CA SER A 163 -4.53 1.25 14.27
C SER A 163 -5.52 1.09 15.43
N ARG A 164 -6.82 1.17 15.15
CA ARG A 164 -7.87 1.05 16.15
C ARG A 164 -8.03 -0.38 16.64
N ILE A 165 -7.88 -1.36 15.74
CA ILE A 165 -7.88 -2.77 16.11
C ILE A 165 -6.66 -3.10 16.96
N ILE A 166 -5.48 -2.60 16.58
CA ILE A 166 -4.26 -2.81 17.36
C ILE A 166 -4.40 -2.20 18.75
N GLU A 167 -4.88 -0.96 18.87
CA GLU A 167 -5.16 -0.34 20.18
C GLU A 167 -6.08 -1.19 21.05
N MET A 168 -7.16 -1.71 20.47
CA MET A 168 -8.10 -2.57 21.20
C MET A 168 -7.41 -3.82 21.73
N ILE A 169 -6.55 -4.46 20.94
CA ILE A 169 -5.79 -5.65 21.37
C ILE A 169 -4.82 -5.26 22.49
N GLU A 170 -4.06 -4.17 22.33
CA GLU A 170 -3.13 -3.68 23.36
C GLU A 170 -3.83 -3.42 24.71
N TYR A 171 -5.01 -2.78 24.68
CA TYR A 171 -5.80 -2.55 25.89
C TYR A 171 -6.36 -3.82 26.51
N THR A 172 -6.73 -4.80 25.68
CA THR A 172 -7.37 -6.05 26.15
C THR A 172 -6.33 -7.00 26.73
N GLU A 173 -5.18 -7.13 26.08
CA GLU A 173 -4.13 -8.09 26.44
C GLU A 173 -3.08 -7.49 27.40
N GLY A 174 -3.04 -6.17 27.56
CA GLY A 174 -2.03 -5.49 28.39
C GLY A 174 -0.61 -5.61 27.82
N GLU A 175 -0.48 -5.91 26.52
CA GLU A 175 0.79 -6.02 25.80
C GLU A 175 0.94 -4.88 24.80
N THR A 176 2.16 -4.37 24.63
CA THR A 176 2.45 -3.35 23.62
C THR A 176 2.82 -3.99 22.29
N PHE A 177 2.25 -3.47 21.21
CA PHE A 177 2.53 -3.91 19.87
C PHE A 177 3.60 -3.00 19.23
N PRO A 178 4.29 -3.47 18.18
CA PRO A 178 5.15 -2.63 17.37
C PRO A 178 4.41 -1.44 16.76
N ASN A 179 5.18 -0.50 16.20
CA ASN A 179 4.64 0.68 15.52
C ASN A 179 3.47 0.32 14.55
N LYS A 180 2.34 1.01 14.71
CA LYS A 180 1.08 0.73 14.00
C LYS A 180 1.19 0.90 12.48
N ASP A 181 2.03 1.82 12.00
CA ASP A 181 2.29 1.97 10.57
C ASP A 181 3.06 0.77 10.02
N ARG A 182 4.03 0.23 10.78
CA ARG A 182 4.72 -1.01 10.40
C ARG A 182 3.77 -2.20 10.36
N ILE A 183 2.81 -2.28 11.28
CA ILE A 183 1.78 -3.33 11.27
C ILE A 183 0.88 -3.18 10.04
N LEU A 184 0.49 -1.94 9.69
CA LEU A 184 -0.23 -1.67 8.45
C LEU A 184 0.58 -2.11 7.23
N GLN A 185 1.89 -1.82 7.15
CA GLN A 185 2.73 -2.29 6.05
C GLN A 185 2.83 -3.82 6.00
N ALA A 186 2.95 -4.47 7.15
CA ALA A 186 2.95 -5.93 7.25
C ALA A 186 1.64 -6.54 6.75
N TYR A 187 0.50 -5.94 7.11
CA TYR A 187 -0.81 -6.32 6.60
C TYR A 187 -0.95 -6.06 5.09
N LEU A 188 -0.51 -4.91 4.58
CA LEU A 188 -0.54 -4.62 3.14
C LEU A 188 0.34 -5.62 2.36
N SER A 189 1.48 -6.02 2.91
CA SER A 189 2.33 -7.09 2.37
C SER A 189 1.59 -8.44 2.30
N PHE A 190 0.79 -8.76 3.31
CA PHE A 190 -0.09 -9.93 3.29
C PHE A 190 -1.14 -9.81 2.18
N GLU A 191 -1.75 -8.64 2.00
CA GLU A 191 -2.72 -8.40 0.93
C GLU A 191 -2.09 -8.51 -0.46
N GLY A 192 -0.86 -8.03 -0.65
CA GLY A 192 -0.11 -8.17 -1.90
C GLY A 192 0.21 -9.64 -2.25
N LEU A 193 0.42 -10.48 -1.22
CA LEU A 193 0.61 -11.93 -1.39
C LEU A 193 -0.69 -12.73 -1.32
N SER A 194 -1.84 -12.10 -1.12
CA SER A 194 -3.13 -12.78 -1.17
C SER A 194 -3.69 -12.80 -2.58
N ASP A 195 -4.37 -13.88 -2.92
CA ASP A 195 -5.29 -13.91 -4.05
C ASP A 195 -6.63 -13.35 -3.60
N HIS A 196 -7.27 -12.63 -4.53
CA HIS A 196 -8.55 -11.98 -4.31
C HIS A 196 -9.47 -12.39 -5.45
N ASP A 197 -10.61 -12.98 -5.10
CA ASP A 197 -11.62 -13.26 -6.10
C ASP A 197 -12.41 -11.97 -6.40
N TYR A 198 -12.34 -11.48 -7.63
CA TYR A 198 -13.06 -10.28 -8.05
C TYR A 198 -14.33 -10.67 -8.81
N GLN A 199 -15.32 -11.15 -8.05
CA GLN A 199 -16.64 -11.54 -8.57
C GLN A 199 -17.59 -10.34 -8.57
N TYR A 200 -17.18 -9.20 -9.17
CA TYR A 200 -18.11 -8.09 -9.31
C TYR A 200 -19.23 -8.48 -10.29
N ALA A 201 -20.44 -8.50 -9.76
CA ALA A 201 -21.67 -8.65 -10.52
C ALA A 201 -22.54 -7.42 -10.31
N CYS A 202 -23.09 -6.88 -11.39
CA CYS A 202 -24.12 -5.85 -11.32
C CYS A 202 -25.48 -6.53 -11.45
N ILE A 203 -26.44 -6.18 -10.59
CA ILE A 203 -27.80 -6.75 -10.66
C ILE A 203 -28.48 -6.46 -12.01
N SER A 204 -28.14 -5.33 -12.64
CA SER A 204 -28.68 -4.92 -13.94
C SER A 204 -27.85 -5.41 -15.11
N CYS A 205 -26.51 -5.47 -14.97
CA CYS A 205 -25.61 -5.80 -16.07
C CYS A 205 -25.14 -7.27 -16.07
N GLY A 206 -25.53 -8.05 -15.05
CA GLY A 206 -25.03 -9.40 -14.83
C GLY A 206 -23.59 -9.43 -14.32
N TYR A 207 -22.99 -10.62 -14.38
CA TYR A 207 -21.55 -10.80 -14.18
C TYR A 207 -20.78 -10.13 -15.32
N HIS A 208 -19.66 -9.48 -15.01
CA HIS A 208 -18.77 -8.86 -16.01
C HIS A 208 -19.41 -7.65 -16.75
N PRO A 209 -19.79 -6.58 -16.04
CA PRO A 209 -20.30 -5.38 -16.70
C PRO A 209 -19.27 -4.84 -17.70
N ALA A 210 -19.71 -4.55 -18.92
CA ALA A 210 -18.85 -4.02 -19.98
C ALA A 210 -18.24 -2.65 -19.65
N VAL A 211 -18.84 -1.92 -18.69
CA VAL A 211 -18.39 -0.62 -18.20
C VAL A 211 -18.57 -0.61 -16.68
N VAL A 212 -17.47 -0.36 -15.96
CA VAL A 212 -17.48 -0.08 -14.52
C VAL A 212 -17.24 1.42 -14.36
N VAL A 213 -18.26 2.16 -13.94
CA VAL A 213 -18.12 3.57 -13.54
C VAL A 213 -17.91 3.59 -12.04
N MET A 214 -16.68 3.82 -11.61
CA MET A 214 -16.39 4.05 -10.20
C MET A 214 -16.67 5.51 -9.86
N ASP A 215 -17.62 5.73 -8.93
CA ASP A 215 -17.85 7.06 -8.36
C ASP A 215 -16.70 7.43 -7.40
N LEU A 216 -16.41 8.72 -7.29
CA LEU A 216 -15.29 9.27 -6.54
C LEU A 216 -15.49 9.01 -5.03
N HIS A 217 -14.76 8.05 -4.45
CA HIS A 217 -14.75 7.90 -3.00
C HIS A 217 -13.90 9.01 -2.36
N LYS A 218 -14.52 10.17 -2.07
CA LYS A 218 -13.88 11.38 -1.50
C LYS A 218 -12.94 11.15 -0.31
N LYS A 219 -13.15 10.11 0.50
CA LYS A 219 -12.31 9.78 1.66
C LYS A 219 -11.08 8.91 1.31
N GLY A 220 -11.01 8.39 0.09
CA GLY A 220 -9.92 7.57 -0.44
C GLY A 220 -9.19 8.20 -1.62
N VAL A 221 -9.58 9.40 -2.06
CA VAL A 221 -8.91 10.13 -3.15
C VAL A 221 -7.50 10.48 -2.73
N PHE A 222 -6.55 10.24 -3.63
CA PHE A 222 -5.14 10.50 -3.46
C PHE A 222 -4.90 11.91 -2.91
N SER A 223 -4.11 12.03 -1.85
CA SER A 223 -3.70 13.31 -1.25
C SER A 223 -2.76 14.12 -2.15
N MET A 224 -2.68 13.77 -3.42
CA MET A 224 -1.80 14.35 -4.41
C MET A 224 -2.62 15.30 -5.30
N PRO A 225 -2.28 16.60 -5.31
CA PRO A 225 -2.88 17.58 -6.22
C PRO A 225 -2.71 17.16 -7.68
N VAL A 226 -3.71 17.44 -8.52
CA VAL A 226 -3.63 17.23 -9.99
C VAL A 226 -2.37 17.87 -10.58
N SER A 227 -2.00 19.06 -10.10
CA SER A 227 -0.79 19.78 -10.52
C SER A 227 0.56 19.08 -10.21
N GLU A 228 0.57 18.03 -9.40
CA GLU A 228 1.77 17.24 -9.09
C GLU A 228 1.93 16.04 -10.02
N ILE A 229 0.90 15.72 -10.84
CA ILE A 229 0.98 14.66 -11.85
C ILE A 229 1.57 15.22 -13.15
N PRO A 230 2.67 14.63 -13.67
CA PRO A 230 3.22 15.02 -14.96
C PRO A 230 2.22 14.81 -16.11
N ASN A 231 2.18 15.76 -17.05
CA ASN A 231 1.40 15.63 -18.28
C ASN A 231 1.79 14.37 -19.08
N PRO A 232 0.84 13.77 -19.81
CA PRO A 232 1.13 12.61 -20.64
C PRO A 232 2.09 12.94 -21.80
N PRO A 233 2.84 11.95 -22.32
CA PRO A 233 3.68 12.12 -23.51
C PRO A 233 2.91 12.60 -24.74
N GLN A 234 3.60 13.22 -25.70
CA GLN A 234 3.03 13.94 -26.86
C GLN A 234 2.19 13.07 -27.84
N HIS A 235 2.14 11.75 -27.65
CA HIS A 235 1.36 10.79 -28.43
C HIS A 235 0.66 9.73 -27.56
N TYR A 236 0.38 10.07 -26.31
CA TYR A 236 -0.36 9.18 -25.43
C TYR A 236 -1.78 8.95 -25.95
N ASN A 237 -2.13 7.69 -26.19
CA ASN A 237 -3.41 7.26 -26.74
C ASN A 237 -4.42 6.82 -25.66
N GLY A 238 -4.10 7.05 -24.37
CA GLY A 238 -4.93 6.60 -23.25
C GLY A 238 -4.69 5.14 -22.84
N GLU A 239 -3.91 4.35 -23.58
CA GLU A 239 -3.74 2.93 -23.26
C GLU A 239 -2.75 2.73 -22.11
N VAL A 240 -3.16 1.92 -21.14
CA VAL A 240 -2.36 1.52 -19.98
C VAL A 240 -2.48 0.02 -19.73
N ASN A 241 -1.40 -0.61 -19.25
CA ASN A 241 -1.42 -2.03 -18.91
C ASN A 241 -1.79 -2.21 -17.43
N ALA A 242 -3.00 -2.69 -17.17
CA ALA A 242 -3.51 -2.92 -15.83
C ALA A 242 -2.71 -3.97 -15.08
N ARG A 243 -2.38 -5.09 -15.72
CA ARG A 243 -1.62 -6.16 -15.08
C ARG A 243 -0.26 -5.64 -14.62
N SER A 244 0.52 -5.03 -15.52
CA SER A 244 1.86 -4.54 -15.19
C SER A 244 1.84 -3.44 -14.14
N PHE A 245 0.87 -2.52 -14.18
CA PHE A 245 0.74 -1.48 -13.17
C PHE A 245 0.48 -2.06 -11.78
N TRP A 246 -0.51 -2.95 -11.64
CA TRP A 246 -0.89 -3.51 -10.35
C TRP A 246 0.11 -4.56 -9.83
N GLU A 247 0.81 -5.25 -10.71
CA GLU A 247 2.01 -6.03 -10.36
C GLU A 247 3.10 -5.12 -9.77
N ALA A 248 3.38 -3.97 -10.38
CA ALA A 248 4.35 -3.01 -9.84
C ALA A 248 3.92 -2.45 -8.47
N VAL A 249 2.64 -2.13 -8.28
CA VAL A 249 2.09 -1.70 -6.99
C VAL A 249 2.26 -2.81 -5.94
N THR A 250 1.99 -4.06 -6.32
CA THR A 250 2.17 -5.23 -5.45
C THR A 250 3.64 -5.39 -5.04
N MET A 251 4.57 -5.23 -6.00
CA MET A 251 6.00 -5.26 -5.71
C MET A 251 6.42 -4.13 -4.76
N GLU A 252 5.92 -2.90 -4.96
CA GLU A 252 6.18 -1.75 -4.09
C GLU A 252 5.70 -1.98 -2.65
N VAL A 253 4.61 -2.73 -2.47
CA VAL A 253 4.08 -3.04 -1.15
C VAL A 253 4.91 -4.13 -0.47
N ILE A 254 5.21 -5.23 -1.18
CA ILE A 254 5.96 -6.37 -0.62
C ILE A 254 7.39 -5.96 -0.27
N ILE A 255 8.03 -5.12 -1.08
CA ILE A 255 9.43 -4.74 -0.88
C ILE A 255 9.70 -4.00 0.44
N ARG A 256 8.67 -3.37 1.02
CA ARG A 256 8.78 -2.68 2.32
C ARG A 256 9.22 -3.61 3.45
N GLY A 257 9.02 -4.92 3.28
CA GLY A 257 9.50 -5.95 4.20
C GLY A 257 10.96 -6.38 3.99
N LEU A 258 11.61 -6.00 2.88
CA LEU A 258 12.99 -6.40 2.57
C LEU A 258 14.03 -5.32 2.87
N TYR A 259 13.64 -4.04 2.91
CA TYR A 259 14.53 -2.96 3.28
C TYR A 259 14.27 -2.47 4.71
N PRO A 260 15.31 -2.02 5.43
CA PRO A 260 15.14 -1.33 6.70
C PRO A 260 14.26 -0.08 6.59
N PRO A 261 13.60 0.35 7.68
CA PRO A 261 12.92 1.63 7.73
C PRO A 261 13.85 2.78 7.33
N GLY A 262 13.33 3.74 6.55
CA GLY A 262 14.09 4.90 6.10
C GLY A 262 14.94 4.68 4.84
N CYS A 263 15.12 3.44 4.38
CA CYS A 263 15.73 3.18 3.08
C CYS A 263 14.78 3.57 1.94
N ARG A 264 15.35 4.10 0.85
CA ARG A 264 14.60 4.38 -0.38
C ARG A 264 14.09 3.07 -0.96
N ASN A 265 12.80 3.01 -1.28
CA ASN A 265 12.22 1.93 -2.05
C ASN A 265 12.59 2.10 -3.54
N PRO A 266 13.28 1.13 -4.18
CA PRO A 266 13.66 1.25 -5.59
C PRO A 266 12.50 0.99 -6.57
N PHE A 267 11.42 0.33 -6.12
CA PHE A 267 10.26 -0.04 -6.95
C PHE A 267 9.06 0.90 -6.77
N VAL A 268 9.29 2.15 -6.34
CA VAL A 268 8.21 3.14 -6.17
C VAL A 268 7.47 3.35 -7.49
N VAL A 269 6.16 3.08 -7.46
CA VAL A 269 5.26 3.34 -8.58
C VAL A 269 4.94 4.83 -8.58
N LYS A 270 5.49 5.54 -9.56
CA LYS A 270 5.22 6.96 -9.71
C LYS A 270 3.81 7.18 -10.25
N PRO A 271 3.04 8.11 -9.67
CA PRO A 271 1.73 8.46 -10.20
C PRO A 271 1.90 9.32 -11.47
N THR A 272 1.59 8.74 -12.62
CA THR A 272 1.57 9.45 -13.92
C THR A 272 0.37 8.98 -14.74
N TYR A 273 -0.18 9.84 -15.59
CA TYR A 273 -1.34 9.47 -16.43
C TYR A 273 -1.07 8.27 -17.35
N HIS A 274 0.15 8.11 -17.83
CA HIS A 274 0.51 7.05 -18.78
C HIS A 274 0.96 5.74 -18.13
N ASN A 275 1.04 5.69 -16.80
CA ASN A 275 1.38 4.49 -16.04
C ASN A 275 0.25 4.05 -15.10
N TRP A 276 -0.57 5.00 -14.63
CA TRP A 276 -1.71 4.71 -13.77
C TRP A 276 -2.79 3.94 -14.53
N SER A 277 -3.12 2.74 -14.03
CA SER A 277 -4.26 1.98 -14.53
C SER A 277 -5.36 1.79 -13.47
N PRO A 278 -6.65 1.97 -13.82
CA PRO A 278 -7.73 1.60 -12.91
C PRO A 278 -7.68 0.09 -12.61
N TRP A 279 -8.14 -0.31 -11.42
CA TRP A 279 -8.32 -1.74 -11.15
C TRP A 279 -9.59 -2.23 -11.83
N ILE A 280 -9.44 -3.07 -12.86
CA ILE A 280 -10.54 -3.79 -13.50
C ILE A 280 -10.17 -5.26 -13.50
N GLY A 281 -11.04 -6.09 -12.90
CA GLY A 281 -10.80 -7.52 -12.74
C GLY A 281 -10.55 -8.22 -14.08
N PRO A 282 -9.63 -9.20 -14.16
CA PRO A 282 -9.29 -9.89 -15.42
C PRO A 282 -10.50 -10.49 -16.15
N GLN A 283 -11.50 -10.95 -15.41
CA GLN A 283 -12.73 -11.52 -15.96
C GLN A 283 -13.66 -10.47 -16.57
N THR A 284 -13.52 -9.20 -16.19
CA THR A 284 -14.40 -8.11 -16.64
C THR A 284 -13.78 -7.28 -17.77
N ARG A 285 -12.66 -7.72 -18.35
CA ARG A 285 -11.95 -7.00 -19.41
C ARG A 285 -11.48 -7.94 -20.53
N ARG A 286 -11.47 -7.43 -21.76
CA ARG A 286 -11.07 -8.19 -22.96
C ARG A 286 -9.56 -8.48 -23.01
N SER A 287 -8.75 -7.61 -22.42
CA SER A 287 -7.29 -7.74 -22.37
C SER A 287 -6.72 -7.01 -21.15
N ASP A 288 -5.39 -7.10 -20.93
CA ASP A 288 -4.64 -6.31 -19.93
C ASP A 288 -4.50 -4.83 -20.29
N ILE A 289 -4.88 -4.44 -21.50
CA ILE A 289 -4.82 -3.06 -21.96
C ILE A 289 -6.17 -2.39 -21.69
N LEU A 290 -6.13 -1.34 -20.89
CA LEU A 290 -7.28 -0.51 -20.54
C LEU A 290 -7.10 0.90 -21.08
N ILE A 291 -8.21 1.63 -21.22
CA ILE A 291 -8.19 3.05 -21.50
C ILE A 291 -8.24 3.81 -20.18
N ASN A 292 -7.19 4.56 -19.89
CA ASN A 292 -7.15 5.52 -18.81
C ASN A 292 -7.63 6.89 -19.33
N THR A 293 -8.87 7.22 -18.98
CA THR A 293 -9.51 8.49 -19.31
C THR A 293 -9.17 9.62 -18.32
N GLU A 294 -8.42 9.37 -17.25
CA GLU A 294 -8.09 10.40 -16.24
C GLU A 294 -7.31 11.57 -16.85
N SER A 295 -6.45 11.33 -17.84
CA SER A 295 -5.74 12.42 -18.54
C SER A 295 -6.67 13.37 -19.30
N GLU A 296 -7.80 12.86 -19.78
CA GLU A 296 -8.80 13.65 -20.52
C GLU A 296 -9.60 14.55 -19.58
N LYS A 297 -9.78 14.15 -18.31
CA LYS A 297 -10.46 14.97 -17.29
C LYS A 297 -9.70 16.26 -16.97
N VAL A 298 -8.38 16.29 -17.17
CA VAL A 298 -7.52 17.45 -16.88
C VAL A 298 -7.47 18.44 -18.05
N HIS A 299 -7.76 17.98 -19.26
CA HIS A 299 -7.59 18.75 -20.50
C HIS A 299 -8.92 19.11 -21.17
N LEU A 300 -10.04 19.13 -20.44
CA LEU A 300 -11.33 19.58 -20.97
C LEU A 300 -11.10 20.94 -21.67
N PRO A 301 -11.24 21.00 -23.01
CA PRO A 301 -11.07 22.24 -23.74
C PRO A 301 -12.11 23.25 -23.27
N ASP A 302 -11.87 24.53 -23.55
CA ASP A 302 -12.83 25.65 -23.47
C ASP A 302 -14.06 25.47 -24.40
N SER A 303 -14.61 24.25 -24.50
CA SER A 303 -15.87 23.99 -25.16
C SER A 303 -17.00 24.29 -24.19
N ASN A 304 -17.79 25.30 -24.55
CA ASN A 304 -19.15 25.60 -24.07
C ASN A 304 -20.11 24.42 -24.32
N SER A 305 -19.75 23.21 -23.92
CA SER A 305 -20.67 22.09 -23.86
C SER A 305 -21.22 22.05 -22.44
N ASP A 306 -22.54 22.08 -22.33
CA ASP A 306 -23.37 22.06 -21.11
C ASP A 306 -23.16 20.83 -20.18
N ALA A 307 -22.00 20.18 -20.24
CA ALA A 307 -21.54 19.15 -19.32
C ALA A 307 -20.81 19.72 -18.08
N GLU A 308 -20.60 21.05 -17.99
CA GLU A 308 -19.95 21.76 -16.88
C GLU A 308 -20.75 21.83 -15.56
N GLN A 309 -21.47 20.77 -15.17
CA GLN A 309 -22.15 20.70 -13.86
C GLN A 309 -21.63 19.56 -12.99
N ILE A 310 -20.32 19.47 -12.79
CA ILE A 310 -19.79 18.50 -11.81
C ILE A 310 -19.25 19.20 -10.54
N LEU A 311 -18.74 20.44 -10.61
CA LEU A 311 -18.33 21.20 -9.42
C LEU A 311 -18.68 22.69 -9.47
N THR A 312 -19.63 23.10 -8.62
CA THR A 312 -19.96 24.51 -8.40
C THR A 312 -18.85 25.20 -7.59
N GLU A 313 -18.74 26.52 -7.72
CA GLU A 313 -17.86 27.37 -6.89
C GLU A 313 -18.05 27.11 -5.39
N GLU A 314 -19.29 26.89 -4.98
CA GLU A 314 -19.66 26.55 -3.60
C GLU A 314 -19.03 25.22 -3.15
N ARG A 315 -19.10 24.17 -3.98
CA ARG A 315 -18.48 22.88 -3.66
C ARG A 315 -16.96 22.98 -3.58
N LEU A 316 -16.32 23.78 -4.45
CA LEU A 316 -14.88 23.98 -4.41
C LEU A 316 -14.46 24.78 -3.16
N ALA A 317 -15.26 25.77 -2.74
CA ALA A 317 -15.04 26.51 -1.50
C ALA A 317 -15.15 25.62 -0.25
N ASP A 318 -16.07 24.66 -0.24
CA ASP A 318 -16.19 23.66 0.84
C ASP A 318 -14.95 22.76 0.93
N GLU A 319 -14.34 22.38 -0.20
CA GLU A 319 -13.10 21.62 -0.17
C GLU A 319 -11.90 22.47 0.28
N VAL A 320 -11.85 23.76 -0.10
CA VAL A 320 -10.84 24.70 0.44
C VAL A 320 -10.99 24.84 1.97
N LEU A 321 -12.22 24.80 2.50
CA LEU A 321 -12.49 24.79 3.94
C LEU A 321 -11.93 23.55 4.64
N ASN A 322 -11.73 22.42 3.96
CA ASN A 322 -11.16 21.21 4.54
C ASN A 322 -9.62 21.27 4.66
N LEU A 323 -8.95 22.16 3.92
CA LEU A 323 -7.50 22.31 3.95
C LEU A 323 -6.96 22.89 5.26
N LYS A 324 -5.69 22.63 5.56
CA LYS A 324 -5.02 23.24 6.72
C LYS A 324 -4.70 24.71 6.41
N LEU A 325 -4.70 25.57 7.44
CA LEU A 325 -4.43 27.01 7.28
C LEU A 325 -3.13 27.33 6.51
N PRO A 326 -2.00 26.63 6.69
CA PRO A 326 -0.79 26.87 5.92
C PRO A 326 -0.97 26.62 4.40
N GLU A 327 -1.74 25.61 4.03
CA GLU A 327 -2.03 25.26 2.63
C GLU A 327 -2.90 26.33 1.97
N ILE A 328 -3.92 26.82 2.68
CA ILE A 328 -4.78 27.91 2.23
C ILE A 328 -3.96 29.19 1.99
N ARG A 329 -3.00 29.51 2.90
CA ARG A 329 -2.11 30.67 2.73
C ARG A 329 -1.23 30.55 1.50
N LYS A 330 -0.66 29.37 1.25
CA LYS A 330 0.13 29.07 0.04
C LYS A 330 -0.72 29.25 -1.22
N LEU A 331 -1.96 28.75 -1.20
CA LEU A 331 -2.91 28.89 -2.29
C LEU A 331 -3.28 30.35 -2.58
N CYS A 332 -3.55 31.15 -1.53
CA CYS A 332 -3.78 32.59 -1.67
C CYS A 332 -2.59 33.28 -2.35
N SER A 333 -1.35 33.00 -1.92
CA SER A 333 -0.15 33.56 -2.55
C SER A 333 -0.01 33.20 -4.02
N GLN A 334 -0.29 31.95 -4.40
CA GLN A 334 -0.26 31.49 -5.81
C GLN A 334 -1.35 32.14 -6.68
N CYS A 335 -2.47 32.52 -6.07
CA CYS A 335 -3.57 33.24 -6.73
C CYS A 335 -3.41 34.77 -6.70
N GLY A 336 -2.30 35.29 -6.15
CA GLY A 336 -2.09 36.73 -5.97
C GLY A 336 -3.14 37.36 -5.04
N ILE A 337 -3.54 36.65 -3.99
CA ILE A 337 -4.51 37.07 -2.97
C ILE A 337 -3.74 37.31 -1.66
N ASP A 338 -4.13 38.33 -0.90
CA ASP A 338 -3.58 38.55 0.43
C ASP A 338 -3.80 37.33 1.33
N ASN A 339 -2.73 36.85 1.96
CA ASN A 339 -2.68 35.59 2.72
C ASN A 339 -2.75 35.80 4.25
N ARG A 340 -3.10 37.00 4.70
CA ARG A 340 -3.25 37.36 6.12
C ARG A 340 -4.70 37.25 6.57
N GLY A 341 -4.93 36.83 7.81
CA GLY A 341 -6.28 36.76 8.40
C GLY A 341 -6.64 35.37 8.92
N SER A 342 -7.90 35.20 9.30
CA SER A 342 -8.45 33.92 9.73
C SER A 342 -8.64 32.97 8.56
N LYS A 343 -8.80 31.67 8.84
CA LYS A 343 -9.10 30.65 7.82
C LYS A 343 -10.32 31.03 6.98
N MET A 344 -11.37 31.55 7.64
CA MET A 344 -12.60 31.95 6.96
C MET A 344 -12.39 33.16 6.05
N ASP A 345 -11.61 34.16 6.47
CA ASP A 345 -11.33 35.34 5.65
C ASP A 345 -10.57 34.99 4.36
N LEU A 346 -9.69 34.00 4.43
CA LEU A 346 -8.91 33.52 3.28
C LEU A 346 -9.78 32.71 2.32
N VAL A 347 -10.65 31.84 2.84
CA VAL A 347 -11.62 31.09 2.04
C VAL A 347 -12.58 32.02 1.31
N LEU A 348 -13.13 33.03 2.00
CA LEU A 348 -14.03 34.02 1.39
C LEU A 348 -13.33 34.79 0.27
N ARG A 349 -12.10 35.23 0.49
CA ARG A 349 -11.31 35.91 -0.56
C ARG A 349 -10.98 35.02 -1.76
N LEU A 350 -10.70 33.75 -1.52
CA LEU A 350 -10.51 32.78 -2.59
C LEU A 350 -11.81 32.62 -3.38
N ARG A 351 -12.94 32.44 -2.69
CA ARG A 351 -14.27 32.34 -3.28
C ARG A 351 -14.61 33.55 -4.16
N ASP A 352 -14.53 34.76 -3.61
CA ASP A 352 -14.81 35.99 -4.37
C ASP A 352 -13.97 36.12 -5.65
N LYS A 353 -12.73 35.59 -5.63
CA LYS A 353 -11.83 35.63 -6.78
C LYS A 353 -11.97 34.42 -7.72
N MET A 354 -12.59 33.33 -7.27
CA MET A 354 -12.91 32.16 -8.11
C MET A 354 -13.95 32.46 -9.18
N ALA A 355 -14.65 33.61 -9.12
CA ALA A 355 -15.41 34.14 -10.24
C ALA A 355 -14.56 34.32 -11.51
N SER A 356 -13.23 34.48 -11.39
CA SER A 356 -12.29 34.42 -12.51
C SER A 356 -11.93 32.97 -12.82
N ARG A 357 -12.16 32.53 -14.06
CA ARG A 357 -11.81 31.17 -14.53
C ARG A 357 -10.33 30.82 -14.31
N VAL A 358 -9.43 31.80 -14.42
CA VAL A 358 -8.00 31.60 -14.17
C VAL A 358 -7.73 31.25 -12.70
N THR A 359 -8.43 31.90 -11.78
CA THR A 359 -8.31 31.63 -10.34
C THR A 359 -9.04 30.34 -9.97
N TYR A 360 -10.22 30.10 -10.55
CA TYR A 360 -10.95 28.84 -10.40
C TYR A 360 -10.08 27.64 -10.78
N ASN A 361 -9.48 27.63 -11.98
CA ASN A 361 -8.63 26.52 -12.43
C ASN A 361 -7.42 26.33 -11.50
N LYS A 362 -6.75 27.40 -11.07
CA LYS A 362 -5.63 27.32 -10.11
C LYS A 362 -6.02 26.74 -8.77
N VAL A 363 -7.21 27.06 -8.27
CA VAL A 363 -7.74 26.50 -7.01
C VAL A 363 -8.12 25.05 -7.22
N PHE A 364 -8.82 24.74 -8.31
CA PHE A 364 -9.19 23.38 -8.69
C PHE A 364 -7.96 22.45 -8.77
N ASP A 365 -6.91 22.83 -9.49
CA ASP A 365 -5.68 22.03 -9.68
C ASP A 365 -4.90 21.73 -8.38
N LYS A 366 -5.18 22.49 -7.31
CA LYS A 366 -4.50 22.41 -6.02
C LYS A 366 -5.32 21.76 -4.93
N VAL A 367 -6.63 21.90 -5.00
CA VAL A 367 -7.56 21.43 -3.95
C VAL A 367 -8.24 20.14 -4.37
N TRP A 368 -8.48 19.95 -5.66
CA TRP A 368 -9.04 18.72 -6.17
C TRP A 368 -7.96 17.64 -6.24
N GLY A 369 -8.21 16.51 -5.59
CA GLY A 369 -7.35 15.34 -5.67
C GLY A 369 -7.43 14.71 -7.06
N ALA A 370 -6.31 14.23 -7.57
CA ALA A 370 -6.33 13.39 -8.76
C ALA A 370 -7.13 12.10 -8.46
N SER A 371 -8.04 11.74 -9.36
CA SER A 371 -8.88 10.55 -9.24
C SER A 371 -8.26 9.36 -9.96
#